data_AF-A0A955YB79-F1
#
_entry.id   AF-A0A955YB79-F1
#
_cell.length_a   1.000
_cell.length_b   1.000
_cell.length_c   1.000
_cell.angle_alpha   90.00
_cell.angle_beta   90.00
_cell.angle_gamma   90.00
#
_symmetry.space_group_name_H-M   'P 1'
#
loop_
_entity.id
_entity.type
_entity.pdbx_description
1 polymer ?
#
loop_
_entity_poly.entity_id
_entity_poly.type
_entity_poly.pdbx_seq_one_letter_code
_entity_poly.pdbx_strand_id
1 'polypeptide(L)' 'MALTAEDKANIIAEYATHEGDTGSPEVQIALLSTRISELTTHFATHKKDHHSRRGLLKLVG' A
#
# COMPACT_ATOMS: atom_id res chain seq x y z
N MET A 1 -8.50 0.17 -4.00
CA MET A 1 -8.19 1.06 -5.14
C MET A 1 -6.70 0.94 -5.46
N ALA A 2 -6.25 1.53 -6.57
CA ALA A 2 -4.82 1.61 -6.89
C ALA A 2 -4.29 2.97 -6.41
N LEU A 3 -3.09 2.98 -5.80
CA LEU A 3 -2.40 4.24 -5.50
C LEU A 3 -2.20 5.04 -6.79
N THR A 4 -2.37 6.36 -6.70
CA THR A 4 -2.02 7.25 -7.80
C THR A 4 -0.49 7.27 -7.99
N ALA A 5 -0.04 7.68 -9.17
CA ALA A 5 1.40 7.82 -9.44
C ALA A 5 2.04 8.88 -8.53
N GLU A 6 1.30 9.94 -8.20
CA GLU A 6 1.75 11.01 -7.32
C GLU A 6 1.89 10.53 -5.87
N ASP A 7 0.88 9.86 -5.32
CA ASP A 7 0.94 9.33 -3.95
C ASP A 7 2.09 8.34 -3.81
N LYS A 8 2.28 7.48 -4.82
CA LYS A 8 3.39 6.52 -4.85
C LYS A 8 4.74 7.23 -4.88
N ALA A 9 4.90 8.28 -5.69
CA ALA A 9 6.14 9.05 -5.76
C ALA A 9 6.44 9.76 -4.44
N ASN A 10 5.41 10.32 -3.79
CA ASN A 10 5.54 10.99 -2.49
C ASN A 10 6.01 10.01 -1.40
N ILE A 11 5.40 8.82 -1.32
CA ILE A 11 5.79 7.79 -0.34
C ILE A 11 7.21 7.30 -0.61
N ILE A 12 7.59 7.09 -1.87
CA ILE A 12 8.97 6.71 -2.19
C ILE A 12 9.95 7.80 -1.75
N ALA A 13 9.66 9.07 -2.05
CA ALA A 13 10.54 10.18 -1.68
C ALA A 13 10.68 10.34 -0.15
N GLU A 14 9.63 10.04 0.61
CA GLU A 14 9.63 10.14 2.07
C GLU A 14 10.43 9.02 2.75
N TYR A 15 10.37 7.81 2.22
CA TYR A 15 10.98 6.61 2.85
C TYR A 15 12.25 6.11 2.16
N ALA A 16 12.66 6.72 1.04
CA ALA A 16 13.89 6.40 0.34
C ALA A 16 15.12 6.64 1.23
N THR A 17 16.01 5.65 1.27
CA THR A 17 17.26 5.75 2.04
C THR A 17 18.38 6.46 1.28
N HIS A 18 18.26 6.52 -0.05
CA HIS A 18 19.15 7.23 -0.95
C HIS A 18 18.41 7.65 -2.23
N GLU A 19 19.03 8.53 -3.02
CA GLU A 19 18.47 8.94 -4.31
C GLU A 19 18.30 7.72 -5.23
N GLY A 20 17.12 7.59 -5.86
CA GLY A 20 16.79 6.46 -6.73
C GLY A 20 16.41 5.17 -6.00
N ASP A 21 16.32 5.17 -4.66
CA ASP A 21 15.81 4.02 -3.91
C ASP A 21 14.31 3.83 -4.13
N THR A 22 13.94 2.84 -4.94
CA THR A 22 12.54 2.50 -5.22
C THR A 22 12.14 1.13 -4.66
N GLY A 23 13.01 0.48 -3.91
CA GLY A 23 12.90 -0.95 -3.65
C GLY A 23 13.49 -1.43 -2.33
N SER A 24 14.05 -0.55 -1.52
CA SER A 24 14.47 -0.89 -0.16
C SER A 24 13.32 -1.45 0.67
N PRO A 25 13.62 -2.22 1.73
CA PRO A 25 12.62 -2.69 2.67
C PRO A 25 11.76 -1.55 3.23
N GLU A 26 12.34 -0.41 3.54
CA GLU A 26 11.68 0.78 4.07
C GLU A 26 10.62 1.31 3.10
N VAL A 27 11.00 1.51 1.83
CA VAL A 27 10.08 1.96 0.76
C VAL A 27 8.99 0.92 0.51
N GLN A 28 9.33 -0.37 0.45
CA GLN A 28 8.35 -1.43 0.22
C GLN A 28 7.34 -1.54 1.37
N ILE A 29 7.82 -1.46 2.62
CA ILE A 29 6.95 -1.46 3.81
C ILE A 29 6.02 -0.26 3.76
N ALA A 30 6.52 0.95 3.50
CA ALA A 30 5.68 2.15 3.42
C ALA A 30 4.57 2.04 2.36
N LEU A 31 4.90 1.53 1.18
CA LEU A 31 3.93 1.30 0.10
C LEU A 31 2.88 0.23 0.48
N LEU A 32 3.30 -0.88 1.08
CA LEU A 32 2.39 -1.95 1.51
C LEU A 32 1.50 -1.49 2.66
N SER A 33 2.06 -0.80 3.66
CA SER A 33 1.32 -0.25 4.80
C SER A 33 0.25 0.75 4.36
N THR A 34 0.59 1.66 3.44
CA THR A 34 -0.39 2.61 2.88
C THR A 34 -1.53 1.88 2.20
N ARG A 35 -1.21 0.90 1.35
CA ARG A 35 -2.20 0.09 0.63
C ARG A 35 -3.08 -0.73 1.58
N ILE A 36 -2.53 -1.27 2.67
CA ILE A 36 -3.29 -1.99 3.70
C ILE A 36 -4.27 -1.05 4.41
N SER A 37 -3.85 0.17 4.75
CA SER A 37 -4.70 1.19 5.40
C SER A 37 -5.90 1.56 4.52
N GLU A 38 -5.68 1.84 3.24
CA GLU A 38 -6.73 2.14 2.27
C GLU A 38 -7.72 0.97 2.12
N LEU A 39 -7.21 -0.25 1.96
CA LEU A 39 -8.05 -1.45 1.82
C LEU A 39 -8.86 -1.72 3.09
N THR A 40 -8.29 -1.48 4.27
CA THR A 40 -9.00 -1.62 5.54
C THR A 40 -10.20 -0.67 5.61
N THR A 41 -10.00 0.59 5.20
CA THR A 41 -11.06 1.60 5.12
C THR A 41 -12.13 1.20 4.10
N HIS A 42 -11.73 0.73 2.91
CA HIS A 42 -12.65 0.21 1.89
C HIS A 42 -13.53 -0.92 2.42
N PHE A 43 -12.99 -1.85 3.19
CA PHE A 43 -13.78 -2.97 3.73
C PHE A 43 -14.72 -2.59 4.88
N ALA A 44 -14.51 -1.45 5.53
CA ALA A 44 -15.43 -0.93 6.53
C ALA A 44 -16.79 -0.56 5.90
N THR A 45 -16.77 0.02 4.70
CA THR A 45 -17.97 0.36 3.92
C THR A 45 -18.44 -0.80 3.03
N HIS A 46 -17.52 -1.52 2.39
CA HIS A 46 -17.81 -2.63 1.46
C HIS A 46 -17.69 -4.01 2.12
N LYS A 47 -18.53 -4.27 3.12
CA LYS A 47 -18.46 -5.49 3.95
C LYS A 47 -18.58 -6.82 3.18
N LYS A 48 -19.23 -6.81 2.00
CA LYS A 48 -19.47 -8.00 1.16
C LYS A 48 -18.37 -8.28 0.12
N ASP A 49 -17.36 -7.41 0.01
CA ASP A 49 -16.27 -7.60 -0.93
C ASP A 49 -15.23 -8.61 -0.38
N HIS A 50 -15.56 -9.89 -0.49
CA HIS A 50 -14.71 -10.99 -0.03
C HIS A 50 -13.54 -11.30 -0.98
N HIS A 51 -13.70 -11.03 -2.28
CA HIS A 51 -12.68 -11.29 -3.29
C HIS A 51 -11.45 -10.40 -3.08
N SER A 52 -11.67 -9.09 -2.91
CA SER A 52 -10.58 -8.15 -2.64
C SER A 52 -9.98 -8.37 -1.25
N ARG A 53 -10.78 -8.80 -0.26
CA ARG A 53 -10.28 -9.11 1.10
C ARG A 53 -9.29 -10.27 1.10
N ARG A 54 -9.50 -11.28 0.24
CA ARG A 54 -8.51 -12.33 0.03
C ARG A 54 -7.18 -11.77 -0.52
N GLY A 55 -7.26 -10.76 -1.39
CA GLY A 55 -6.09 -10.03 -1.87
C GLY A 55 -5.35 -9.32 -0.74
N LEU A 56 -6.07 -8.64 0.17
CA LEU A 56 -5.48 -8.01 1.36
C LEU A 56 -4.74 -9.02 2.24
N LEU A 57 -5.31 -10.21 2.49
CA LEU A 57 -4.66 -11.22 3.32
C LEU A 57 -3.32 -11.69 2.75
N LYS A 58 -3.15 -11.69 1.41
CA LYS A 58 -1.86 -12.00 0.75
C LYS A 58 -0.83 -10.87 0.82
N LEU A 59 -1.25 -9.66 1.17
CA LEU A 59 -0.33 -8.53 1.39
C LEU A 59 0.17 -8.50 2.84
N VAL A 60 -0.58 -9.11 3.77
CA VAL A 60 -0.26 -9.14 5.20
C VAL A 60 0.49 -10.41 5.59
N GLY A 61 0.16 -11.55 4.97
CA GLY A 61 0.79 -12.85 5.21
C GLY A 61 1.77 -13.22 4.12
#